data_AF-A0A8X6RV51-F1
#
_entry.id   AF-A0A8X6RV51-F1
#
_cell.length_a   1.000
_cell.length_b   1.000
_cell.length_c   1.000
_cell.angle_alpha   90.00
_cell.angle_beta   90.00
_cell.angle_gamma   90.00
#
_symmetry.space_group_name_H-M   'P 1'
#
loop_
_entity.id
_entity.type
_entity.pdbx_description
1 polymer ?
#
loop_
_entity_poly.entity_id
_entity_poly.type
_entity_poly.pdbx_seq_one_letter_code
_entity_poly.pdbx_strand_id
1 'polypeptide(L)'
;MYKNALKEDLIRVVEDLDGTVEITDTIANLKTKIENSSTFESDPDFVKTLIQNCIDERVSRNEREVTLEKQKIELAKLQLAKLEKEVELQTAKNKALSLNPAAKVEEKQFETNIENMINSIRTLSLPVPTRSENFNLFFQSLERAFLTKKINDEYKSEIFNKSSGRKSS
;
A
#
# COMPACT_ATOMS: atom_id res chain seq x y z
N MET A 1 42.95 -11.82 -26.20
CA MET A 1 41.72 -11.03 -26.34
C MET A 1 40.69 -11.54 -25.34
N TYR A 2 40.43 -10.77 -24.29
CA TYR A 2 39.61 -11.16 -23.12
C TYR A 2 38.15 -11.40 -23.54
N LYS A 3 37.72 -12.67 -23.56
CA LYS A 3 36.35 -13.04 -23.94
C LYS A 3 35.41 -12.67 -22.79
N ASN A 4 34.23 -12.11 -23.09
CA ASN A 4 33.18 -11.71 -22.14
C ASN A 4 33.48 -10.52 -21.20
N ALA A 5 34.61 -9.83 -21.41
CA ALA A 5 34.87 -8.55 -20.76
C ALA A 5 33.90 -7.47 -21.30
N LEU A 6 33.17 -6.82 -20.40
CA LEU A 6 32.36 -5.64 -20.72
C LEU A 6 33.18 -4.36 -20.48
N LYS A 7 32.64 -3.23 -20.94
CA LYS A 7 33.29 -1.93 -20.77
C LYS A 7 33.62 -1.64 -19.30
N GLU A 8 32.69 -1.94 -18.38
CA GLU A 8 32.88 -1.72 -16.95
C GLU A 8 34.02 -2.53 -16.32
N ASP A 9 34.24 -3.79 -16.74
CA ASP A 9 35.38 -4.57 -16.21
C ASP A 9 36.70 -3.93 -16.64
N LEU A 10 36.76 -3.49 -17.90
CA LEU A 10 37.97 -2.90 -18.46
C LEU A 10 38.25 -1.52 -17.86
N ILE A 11 37.22 -0.74 -17.56
CA ILE A 11 37.35 0.53 -16.83
C ILE A 11 38.01 0.26 -15.48
N ARG A 12 37.47 -0.69 -14.72
CA ARG A 12 37.99 -1.02 -13.38
C ARG A 12 39.43 -1.51 -13.44
N VAL A 13 39.77 -2.33 -14.43
CA VAL A 13 41.15 -2.79 -14.62
C VAL A 13 42.07 -1.62 -14.99
N VAL A 14 41.64 -0.68 -15.83
CA VAL A 14 42.45 0.51 -16.13
C VAL A 14 42.69 1.33 -14.86
N GLU A 15 41.65 1.52 -14.03
CA GLU A 15 41.76 2.22 -12.74
C GLU A 15 42.69 1.50 -11.75
N ASP A 16 42.60 0.16 -11.66
CA ASP A 16 43.44 -0.67 -10.80
C ASP A 16 44.92 -0.67 -11.25
N LEU A 17 45.19 -0.33 -12.51
CA LEU A 17 46.52 -0.14 -13.09
C LEU A 17 47.00 1.31 -13.04
N ASP A 18 46.35 2.16 -12.22
CA ASP A 18 46.60 3.60 -12.10
C ASP A 18 46.47 4.38 -13.43
N GLY A 19 45.70 3.84 -14.37
CA GLY A 19 45.41 4.45 -15.66
C GLY A 19 44.23 5.43 -15.61
N THR A 20 44.19 6.37 -16.55
CA THR A 20 43.08 7.33 -16.67
C THR A 20 42.00 6.83 -17.63
N VAL A 21 40.74 6.94 -17.21
CA VAL A 21 39.56 6.58 -18.01
C VAL A 21 38.81 7.85 -18.41
N GLU A 22 38.59 8.02 -19.71
CA GLU A 22 37.74 9.06 -20.27
C GLU A 22 36.34 8.49 -20.57
N ILE A 23 35.30 9.32 -20.45
CA ILE A 23 33.92 8.92 -20.75
C ILE A 23 33.79 8.41 -22.21
N THR A 24 34.54 9.04 -23.11
CA THR A 24 34.65 8.75 -24.55
C THR A 24 35.39 7.45 -24.85
N ASP A 25 36.08 6.84 -23.88
CA ASP A 25 36.86 5.63 -24.13
C ASP A 25 35.98 4.48 -24.61
N THR A 26 36.37 3.91 -25.74
CA THR A 26 35.76 2.68 -26.26
C THR A 26 36.40 1.45 -25.62
N ILE A 27 35.76 0.28 -25.74
CA ILE A 27 36.35 -1.00 -25.33
C ILE A 27 37.73 -1.24 -25.98
N ALA A 28 37.91 -0.78 -27.23
CA ALA A 28 39.19 -0.87 -27.92
C ALA A 28 40.24 0.03 -27.26
N ASN A 29 39.90 1.30 -26.97
CA ASN A 29 40.81 2.24 -26.30
C ASN A 29 41.23 1.73 -24.91
N LEU A 30 40.28 1.18 -24.14
CA LEU A 30 40.57 0.64 -22.82
C LEU A 30 41.51 -0.56 -22.91
N LYS A 31 41.32 -1.46 -23.88
CA LYS A 31 42.24 -2.58 -24.12
C LYS A 31 43.64 -2.09 -24.45
N THR A 32 43.77 -1.08 -25.33
CA THR A 32 45.08 -0.52 -25.66
C THR A 32 45.74 0.16 -24.46
N LYS A 33 44.97 0.83 -23.59
CA LYS A 33 45.50 1.43 -22.36
C LYS A 33 46.05 0.36 -21.39
N ILE A 34 45.33 -0.75 -21.25
CA ILE A 34 45.79 -1.89 -20.43
C ILE A 34 47.05 -2.51 -21.03
N GLU A 35 47.05 -2.80 -22.33
CA GLU A 35 48.18 -3.43 -23.02
C GLU A 35 49.45 -2.56 -23.02
N ASN A 36 49.30 -1.23 -22.95
CA ASN A 36 50.42 -0.28 -22.86
C ASN A 36 50.84 0.05 -21.41
N SER A 37 50.21 -0.56 -20.39
CA SER A 37 50.57 -0.31 -19.00
C SER A 37 51.90 -0.98 -18.63
N SER A 38 52.68 -0.35 -17.75
CA SER A 38 53.95 -0.91 -17.26
C SER A 38 53.76 -2.25 -16.55
N THR A 39 52.63 -2.42 -15.86
CA THR A 39 52.25 -3.67 -15.20
C THR A 39 51.97 -4.78 -16.21
N PHE A 40 51.34 -4.48 -17.35
CA PHE A 40 51.12 -5.46 -18.41
C PHE A 40 52.44 -5.86 -19.08
N GLU A 41 53.36 -4.91 -19.29
CA GLU A 41 54.69 -5.22 -19.82
C GLU A 41 55.49 -6.11 -18.85
N SER A 42 55.38 -5.86 -17.54
CA SER A 42 56.10 -6.60 -16.50
C SER A 42 55.50 -7.98 -16.22
N ASP A 43 54.18 -8.08 -16.11
CA ASP A 43 53.46 -9.32 -15.81
C ASP A 43 52.10 -9.37 -16.53
N PRO A 44 52.09 -9.85 -17.80
CA PRO A 44 50.86 -9.99 -18.57
C PRO A 44 49.86 -10.98 -17.97
N ASP A 45 50.32 -11.98 -17.22
CA ASP A 45 49.48 -13.04 -16.68
C ASP A 45 48.77 -12.58 -15.40
N PHE A 46 49.41 -11.74 -14.59
CA PHE A 46 48.76 -11.00 -13.53
C PHE A 46 47.60 -10.15 -14.07
N VAL A 47 47.83 -9.35 -15.11
CA VAL A 47 46.78 -8.49 -15.67
C VAL A 47 45.63 -9.30 -16.27
N LYS A 48 45.92 -10.43 -16.95
CA LYS A 48 44.86 -11.35 -17.39
C LYS A 48 44.03 -11.88 -16.22
N THR A 49 44.68 -12.23 -15.11
CA THR A 49 44.00 -12.69 -13.89
C THR A 49 43.15 -11.59 -13.27
N LEU A 50 43.66 -10.36 -13.24
CA LEU A 50 42.92 -9.18 -12.76
C LEU A 50 41.64 -8.94 -13.59
N ILE A 51 41.74 -9.04 -14.92
CA ILE A 51 40.59 -8.93 -15.82
C ILE A 51 39.59 -10.06 -15.55
N GLN A 52 40.06 -11.30 -15.40
CA GLN A 52 39.20 -12.45 -15.13
C GLN A 52 38.46 -12.28 -13.79
N ASN A 53 39.15 -11.80 -12.75
CA ASN A 53 38.53 -11.53 -11.45
C ASN A 53 37.44 -10.47 -11.55
N CYS A 54 37.64 -9.40 -12.31
CA CYS A 54 36.61 -8.38 -12.53
C CYS A 54 35.37 -8.96 -13.22
N ILE A 55 35.57 -9.81 -14.23
CA ILE A 55 34.47 -10.52 -14.93
C ILE A 55 33.72 -11.42 -13.95
N ASP A 56 34.43 -12.24 -13.17
CA ASP A 56 33.85 -13.22 -12.25
C ASP A 56 33.09 -12.53 -11.12
N GLU A 57 33.62 -11.43 -10.57
CA GLU A 57 32.94 -10.60 -9.58
C GLU A 57 31.63 -10.03 -10.10
N ARG A 58 31.62 -9.50 -11.33
CA ARG A 58 30.40 -8.98 -11.96
C ARG A 58 29.39 -10.09 -12.18
N VAL A 59 29.81 -11.22 -12.76
CA VAL A 59 28.91 -12.36 -13.03
C VAL A 59 28.29 -12.85 -11.73
N SER A 60 29.10 -13.05 -10.68
CA SER A 60 28.61 -13.48 -9.37
C SER A 60 27.66 -12.45 -8.73
N ARG A 61 27.93 -11.15 -8.88
CA ARG A 61 27.03 -10.09 -8.42
C ARG A 61 25.68 -10.15 -9.13
N ASN A 62 25.69 -10.27 -10.45
CA ASN A 62 24.47 -10.34 -11.27
C ASN A 62 23.64 -11.61 -10.94
N GLU A 63 24.29 -12.76 -10.73
CA GLU A 63 23.60 -13.99 -10.32
C GLU A 63 22.92 -13.85 -8.94
N ARG A 64 23.59 -13.21 -7.98
CA ARG A 64 23.00 -12.91 -6.67
C ARG A 64 21.79 -11.98 -6.80
N GLU A 65 21.89 -10.94 -7.61
CA GLU A 65 20.81 -9.99 -7.84
C GLU A 65 19.59 -10.66 -8.49
N VAL A 66 19.81 -11.47 -9.54
CA VAL A 66 18.74 -12.26 -10.17
C VAL A 66 18.08 -13.22 -9.17
N THR A 67 18.87 -13.84 -8.30
CA THR A 67 18.34 -14.76 -7.28
C THR A 67 17.48 -14.03 -6.25
N LEU A 68 17.94 -12.89 -5.76
CA LEU A 68 17.19 -12.05 -4.83
C LEU A 68 15.89 -11.54 -5.45
N GLU A 69 15.93 -11.12 -6.72
CA GLU A 69 14.74 -10.64 -7.41
C GLU A 69 13.71 -11.77 -7.62
N LYS A 70 14.16 -12.97 -7.96
CA LYS A 70 13.29 -14.16 -8.02
C LYS A 70 12.62 -14.44 -6.67
N GLN A 71 13.35 -14.36 -5.56
CA GLN A 71 12.80 -14.55 -4.22
C GLN A 71 11.76 -13.48 -3.87
N LYS A 72 12.01 -12.22 -4.19
CA LYS A 72 11.03 -11.14 -3.98
C LYS A 72 9.75 -11.37 -4.77
N ILE A 73 9.87 -11.78 -6.04
CA ILE A 73 8.72 -12.09 -6.88
C ILE A 73 7.92 -13.25 -6.31
N GLU A 74 8.58 -14.30 -5.82
CA GLU A 74 7.91 -15.45 -5.20
C GLU A 74 7.16 -15.06 -3.92
N LEU A 75 7.78 -14.25 -3.06
CA LEU A 75 7.13 -13.72 -1.86
C LEU A 75 5.92 -12.84 -2.22
N ALA A 76 6.04 -11.97 -3.22
CA ALA A 76 4.94 -11.13 -3.67
C ALA A 76 3.76 -11.96 -4.22
N LYS A 77 4.03 -13.04 -4.95
CA LYS A 77 3.00 -13.97 -5.43
C LYS A 77 2.27 -14.66 -4.28
N LEU A 78 2.97 -15.09 -3.25
CA LEU A 78 2.36 -15.69 -2.06
C LEU A 78 1.48 -14.70 -1.30
N GLN A 79 1.93 -13.45 -1.16
CA GLN A 79 1.14 -12.38 -0.53
C GLN A 79 -0.12 -12.08 -1.34
N LEU A 80 -0.01 -12.01 -2.67
CA LEU A 80 -1.16 -11.80 -3.55
C LEU A 80 -2.18 -12.92 -3.41
N ALA A 81 -1.74 -14.18 -3.47
CA ALA A 81 -2.62 -15.34 -3.30
C ALA A 81 -3.35 -15.33 -1.94
N LYS A 82 -2.69 -14.89 -0.87
CA LYS A 82 -3.31 -14.72 0.45
C LYS A 82 -4.40 -13.65 0.44
N LEU A 83 -4.14 -12.50 -0.18
CA LEU A 83 -5.12 -11.41 -0.30
C LEU A 83 -6.32 -11.81 -1.15
N GLU A 84 -6.08 -12.48 -2.28
CA GLU A 84 -7.16 -13.00 -3.15
C GLU A 84 -8.08 -13.96 -2.39
N LYS A 85 -7.51 -14.87 -1.57
CA LYS A 85 -8.29 -15.78 -0.74
C LYS A 85 -9.09 -15.07 0.35
N GLU A 86 -8.54 -14.03 0.96
CA GLU A 86 -9.27 -13.22 1.94
C GLU A 86 -10.44 -12.47 1.29
N VAL A 87 -10.24 -11.89 0.11
CA VAL A 87 -11.31 -11.22 -0.66
C VAL A 87 -12.40 -12.19 -1.05
N GLU A 88 -12.04 -13.39 -1.53
CA GLU A 88 -13.00 -14.45 -1.87
C GLU A 88 -13.84 -14.85 -0.65
N LEU A 89 -13.21 -14.99 0.52
CA LEU A 89 -13.87 -15.34 1.77
C LEU A 89 -14.81 -14.23 2.25
N GLN A 90 -14.40 -12.97 2.20
CA GLN A 90 -15.26 -11.83 2.55
C GLN A 90 -16.45 -11.72 1.60
N THR A 91 -16.22 -11.92 0.30
CA THR A 91 -17.29 -11.90 -0.71
C THR A 91 -18.29 -13.02 -0.45
N ALA A 92 -17.83 -14.23 -0.13
CA ALA A 92 -18.68 -15.36 0.24
C ALA A 92 -19.48 -15.09 1.52
N LYS A 93 -18.85 -14.52 2.56
CA LYS A 93 -19.54 -14.10 3.79
C LYS A 93 -20.62 -13.07 3.51
N ASN A 94 -20.31 -12.02 2.76
CA ASN A 94 -21.27 -10.96 2.42
C ASN A 94 -22.45 -11.51 1.61
N LYS A 95 -22.19 -12.43 0.67
CA LYS A 95 -23.23 -13.11 -0.09
C LYS A 95 -24.11 -13.99 0.80
N ALA A 96 -23.52 -14.72 1.74
CA ALA A 96 -24.29 -15.53 2.70
C ALA A 96 -25.18 -14.67 3.61
N LEU A 97 -24.68 -13.51 4.07
CA LEU A 97 -25.46 -12.54 4.85
C LEU A 97 -26.60 -11.93 4.01
N SER A 98 -26.34 -11.58 2.75
CA SER A 98 -27.32 -10.99 1.83
C SER A 98 -28.46 -11.94 1.44
N LEU A 99 -28.18 -13.24 1.40
CA LEU A 99 -29.15 -14.30 1.09
C LEU A 99 -30.02 -14.71 2.28
N ASN A 100 -29.80 -14.13 3.47
CA ASN A 100 -30.57 -14.48 4.66
C ASN A 100 -31.89 -13.68 4.69
N PRO A 101 -33.07 -14.30 4.47
CA PRO A 101 -34.35 -13.58 4.42
C PRO A 101 -34.73 -12.96 5.77
N ALA A 102 -34.16 -13.44 6.89
CA ALA A 102 -34.32 -12.85 8.22
C ALA A 102 -33.72 -11.43 8.31
N ALA A 103 -32.57 -11.18 7.67
CA ALA A 103 -31.90 -9.87 7.74
C ALA A 103 -32.71 -8.76 7.04
N LYS A 104 -33.38 -9.06 5.92
CA LYS A 104 -34.27 -8.11 5.23
C LYS A 104 -35.58 -7.85 5.99
N VAL A 105 -36.05 -8.82 6.77
CA VAL A 105 -37.24 -8.66 7.63
C VAL A 105 -36.89 -7.87 8.88
N GLU A 106 -35.72 -8.14 9.48
CA GLU A 106 -35.19 -7.38 10.61
C GLU A 106 -34.86 -5.93 10.24
N GLU A 107 -34.25 -5.65 9.07
CA GLU A 107 -34.01 -4.27 8.59
C GLU A 107 -35.33 -3.49 8.46
N LYS A 108 -36.36 -4.06 7.83
CA LYS A 108 -37.66 -3.37 7.69
C LYS A 108 -38.38 -3.18 9.02
N GLN A 109 -38.29 -4.15 9.93
CA GLN A 109 -38.89 -4.03 11.27
C GLN A 109 -38.13 -3.01 12.13
N PHE A 110 -36.82 -2.94 11.98
CA PHE A 110 -35.96 -1.96 12.65
C PHE A 110 -36.22 -0.54 12.12
N GLU A 111 -36.31 -0.34 10.80
CA GLU A 111 -36.63 0.94 10.18
C GLU A 111 -38.01 1.46 10.63
N THR A 112 -39.03 0.59 10.62
CA THR A 112 -40.39 0.95 11.09
C THR A 112 -40.42 1.25 12.60
N ASN A 113 -39.58 0.59 13.40
CA ASN A 113 -39.45 0.88 14.83
C ASN A 113 -38.80 2.26 15.06
N ILE A 114 -37.71 2.56 14.35
CA ILE A 114 -37.01 3.86 14.43
C ILE A 114 -37.91 5.01 14.00
N GLU A 115 -38.68 4.87 12.92
CA GLU A 115 -39.61 5.94 12.49
C GLU A 115 -40.68 6.23 13.55
N ASN A 116 -41.22 5.19 14.20
CA ASN A 116 -42.16 5.34 15.30
C ASN A 116 -41.53 6.03 16.52
N MET A 117 -40.27 5.72 16.83
CA MET A 117 -39.50 6.41 17.86
C MET A 117 -39.25 7.88 17.50
N ILE A 118 -38.84 8.17 16.27
CA ILE A 118 -38.61 9.54 15.77
C ILE A 118 -39.89 10.37 15.88
N ASN A 119 -41.03 9.83 15.44
CA ASN A 119 -42.31 10.52 15.52
C ASN A 119 -42.71 10.77 16.98
N SER A 120 -42.56 9.77 17.85
CA SER A 120 -42.84 9.91 19.28
C SER A 120 -41.96 10.98 19.95
N ILE A 121 -40.67 11.04 19.60
CA ILE A 121 -39.75 12.04 20.12
C ILE A 121 -40.11 13.42 19.59
N ARG A 122 -40.37 13.55 18.28
CA ARG A 122 -40.74 14.82 17.65
C ARG A 122 -42.01 15.43 18.26
N THR A 123 -42.99 14.61 18.67
CA THR A 123 -44.19 15.10 19.37
C THR A 123 -43.90 15.56 20.80
N LEU A 124 -42.89 15.01 21.46
CA LEU A 124 -42.54 15.30 22.85
C LEU A 124 -41.41 16.34 23.01
N SER A 125 -40.69 16.63 21.93
CA SER A 125 -39.63 17.64 21.89
C SER A 125 -40.10 18.93 21.23
N LEU A 126 -39.51 20.06 21.64
CA LEU A 126 -39.65 21.32 20.90
C LEU A 126 -39.13 21.18 19.46
N PRO A 127 -39.66 21.95 18.49
CA PRO A 127 -39.15 21.98 17.13
C PRO A 127 -37.72 22.54 17.09
N VAL A 128 -36.96 22.18 16.05
CA VAL A 128 -35.59 22.67 15.85
C VAL A 128 -35.59 24.20 15.76
N PRO A 129 -34.92 24.92 16.67
CA PRO A 129 -34.88 26.37 16.64
C PRO A 129 -34.06 26.91 15.46
N THR A 130 -34.47 28.06 14.94
CA THR A 130 -33.73 28.80 13.90
C THR A 130 -32.75 29.82 14.48
N ARG A 131 -32.90 30.17 15.75
CA ARG A 131 -32.03 31.12 16.48
C ARG A 131 -31.26 30.41 17.57
N SER A 132 -30.00 30.79 17.77
CA SER A 132 -29.08 30.10 18.67
C SER A 132 -29.50 30.15 20.15
N GLU A 133 -30.14 31.26 20.55
CA GLU A 133 -30.62 31.51 21.92
C GLU A 133 -31.60 30.45 22.43
N ASN A 134 -32.30 29.77 21.51
CA ASN A 134 -33.33 28.79 21.84
C ASN A 134 -32.83 27.33 21.84
N PHE A 135 -31.56 27.08 21.51
CA PHE A 135 -31.01 25.72 21.46
C PHE A 135 -31.00 25.06 22.83
N ASN A 136 -30.71 25.79 23.91
CA ASN A 136 -30.65 25.21 25.25
C ASN A 136 -32.01 24.61 25.66
N LEU A 137 -33.11 25.34 25.43
CA LEU A 137 -34.46 24.85 25.71
C LEU A 137 -34.84 23.67 24.82
N PHE A 138 -34.45 23.70 23.55
CA PHE A 138 -34.65 22.60 22.63
C PHE A 138 -33.93 21.33 23.08
N PHE A 139 -32.64 21.40 23.44
CA PHE A 139 -31.89 20.24 23.89
C PHE A 139 -32.42 19.68 25.21
N GLN A 140 -32.81 20.53 26.16
CA GLN A 140 -33.45 20.07 27.40
C GLN A 140 -34.79 19.37 27.13
N SER A 141 -35.59 19.88 26.21
CA SER A 141 -36.85 19.25 25.81
C SER A 141 -36.62 17.92 25.09
N LEU A 142 -35.61 17.84 24.23
CA LEU A 142 -35.22 16.62 23.52
C LEU A 142 -34.69 15.54 24.48
N GLU A 143 -33.85 15.92 25.43
CA GLU A 143 -33.30 15.01 26.45
C GLU A 143 -34.43 14.45 27.33
N ARG A 144 -35.39 15.29 27.74
CA ARG A 144 -36.60 14.82 28.43
C ARG A 144 -37.41 13.85 27.59
N ALA A 145 -37.56 14.09 26.30
CA ALA A 145 -38.26 13.17 25.40
C ALA A 145 -37.55 11.81 25.32
N PHE A 146 -36.21 11.81 25.21
CA PHE A 146 -35.41 10.57 25.21
C PHE A 146 -35.54 9.78 26.52
N LEU A 147 -35.51 10.45 27.67
CA LEU A 147 -35.72 9.82 28.97
C LEU A 147 -37.14 9.25 29.10
N THR A 148 -38.15 10.01 28.66
CA THR A 148 -39.57 9.60 28.73
C THR A 148 -39.83 8.35 27.90
N LYS A 149 -39.22 8.25 26.72
CA LYS A 149 -39.35 7.11 25.82
C LYS A 149 -38.32 6.00 26.08
N LYS A 150 -37.42 6.19 27.05
CA LYS A 150 -36.33 5.27 27.39
C LYS A 150 -35.51 4.85 26.17
N ILE A 151 -35.14 5.83 25.35
CA ILE A 151 -34.35 5.60 24.13
C ILE A 151 -32.93 5.17 24.51
N ASN A 152 -32.45 4.07 23.89
CA ASN A 152 -31.07 3.61 24.05
C ASN A 152 -30.08 4.59 23.41
N ASP A 153 -28.92 4.77 24.02
CA ASP A 153 -27.90 5.74 23.60
C ASP A 153 -27.44 5.52 22.15
N GLU A 154 -27.38 4.27 21.71
CA GLU A 154 -27.02 3.89 20.33
C GLU A 154 -27.95 4.50 19.26
N TYR A 155 -29.22 4.75 19.60
CA TYR A 155 -30.22 5.30 18.66
C TYR A 155 -30.41 6.81 18.78
N LYS A 156 -29.91 7.45 19.84
CA LYS A 156 -30.14 8.89 20.08
C LYS A 156 -29.60 9.76 18.95
N SER A 157 -28.41 9.46 18.45
CA SER A 157 -27.76 10.19 17.35
C SER A 157 -28.53 10.06 16.04
N GLU A 158 -28.99 8.86 15.71
CA GLU A 158 -29.77 8.61 14.49
C GLU A 158 -31.15 9.30 14.56
N ILE A 159 -31.84 9.18 15.71
CA ILE A 159 -33.12 9.86 15.94
C ILE A 159 -32.95 11.38 15.88
N PHE A 160 -31.88 11.93 16.47
CA PHE A 160 -31.58 13.36 16.40
C PHE A 160 -31.38 13.85 14.97
N ASN A 161 -30.57 13.14 14.18
CA ASN A 161 -30.29 13.53 12.79
C ASN A 161 -31.55 13.49 11.92
N LYS A 162 -32.32 12.40 12.01
CA LYS A 162 -33.57 12.23 11.24
C LYS A 162 -34.70 13.14 11.72
N SER A 163 -34.81 13.40 13.03
CA SER A 163 -35.81 14.35 13.57
C SER A 163 -35.50 15.80 13.19
N SER A 164 -34.21 16.15 13.08
CA SER A 164 -33.73 17.48 12.71
C SER A 164 -33.72 17.76 11.20
N GLY A 165 -34.15 16.79 10.37
CA GLY A 165 -34.25 16.96 8.92
C GLY A 165 -32.90 17.03 8.19
N ARG A 166 -31.79 16.72 8.85
CA ARG A 166 -30.48 16.58 8.19
C ARG A 166 -30.45 15.22 7.51
N LYS A 167 -30.60 15.20 6.19
CA LYS A 167 -30.26 14.01 5.40
C LYS A 167 -28.76 13.76 5.58
N SER A 168 -28.40 12.54 5.96
CA SER A 168 -27.00 12.08 5.89
C SER A 168 -26.51 12.31 4.47
N SER A 169 -25.45 13.12 4.33
CA SER A 169 -24.75 13.34 3.07
C SER A 169 -23.69 12.26 2.85
#